data_AF-A0A936XJR8-F1
#
_entry.id   AF-A0A936XJR8-F1
#
_cell.length_a   1.000
_cell.length_b   1.000
_cell.length_c   1.000
_cell.angle_alpha   90.00
_cell.angle_beta   90.00
_cell.angle_gamma   90.00
#
_symmetry.space_group_name_H-M   'P 1'
#
loop_
_entity.id
_entity.type
_entity.pdbx_description
1 polymer ?
#
loop_
_entity_poly.entity_id
_entity_poly.type
_entity_poly.pdbx_seq_one_letter_code
_entity_poly.pdbx_strand_id
1 'polypeptide(L)'
;MYTKYGPANTEWNGVEYKRNRFRRYVNEQGIALADELRKEPFVVKRAMMEKFSRQFDYRKNEADRLYWQLLSESEIMEMSDCPLVTIGAHSLCHNDLRYLKAEEAEADLRESGKWLESLTGKPVNAYAFPYGAYSTALADQAIQAGYQYVLAADELLPGDTENKTLRKRMTVNPFINIHQQMHAIIRGTYTEHTLPPGYRFSQLENFQQLTDLFSAVSRNDIPSSYFEKKYATGWTGVSSHGLLVIEPGGRPAAFIGATPAFVEYQGKKELWAQVTDIITHPDHRRQGLFHALVPAFIQSSRKAGIRMLYGFPNENSHRILADDFGWTVIGQLNRFEIPLRPNWWNRLIRKMSSKEKGIEKITLKYKTSDTGLPASWNTGEFGGILRDAGYFSYKKYNGGFVVKAEPGLAWMNLNRGCWLGELQVKTEPELKEALQQLKAITSSWGEKQLLFHISTGTNLHTWLGKQYQPLSSFPVLGFSLGGSIPPEKIKFSLADIDIF
;
A
#
# COMPACT_ATOMS: atom_id res chain seq x y z
N MET A 1 20.73 15.53 -13.63
CA MET A 1 20.10 14.58 -12.68
C MET A 1 20.32 15.08 -11.25
N TYR A 2 19.40 15.88 -10.69
CA TYR A 2 19.42 16.35 -9.29
C TYR A 2 18.29 15.65 -8.51
N THR A 3 18.44 14.37 -8.17
CA THR A 3 17.27 13.47 -8.09
C THR A 3 16.57 13.40 -6.71
N LYS A 4 16.44 14.55 -6.04
CA LYS A 4 15.14 15.23 -5.80
C LYS A 4 15.34 16.64 -5.23
N TYR A 5 16.36 16.88 -4.40
CA TYR A 5 16.81 18.21 -3.95
C TYR A 5 18.29 18.18 -3.53
N GLY A 6 19.13 19.11 -4.00
CA GLY A 6 20.55 19.23 -3.62
C GLY A 6 21.51 18.13 -4.11
N PRO A 7 22.84 18.29 -3.90
CA PRO A 7 23.89 17.39 -4.37
C PRO A 7 23.89 16.01 -3.69
N ALA A 8 24.59 15.02 -4.27
CA ALA A 8 24.69 13.67 -3.69
C ALA A 8 25.43 13.66 -2.33
N ASN A 9 26.46 14.48 -2.25
CA ASN A 9 27.27 14.70 -1.07
C ASN A 9 27.30 16.20 -0.77
N THR A 10 27.47 16.56 0.50
CA THR A 10 27.74 17.92 0.94
C THR A 10 28.75 17.87 2.07
N GLU A 11 29.41 18.98 2.32
CA GLU A 11 30.32 19.14 3.45
C GLU A 11 29.77 20.21 4.38
N TRP A 12 29.92 20.04 5.69
CA TRP A 12 29.60 21.08 6.67
C TRP A 12 30.63 21.05 7.79
N ASN A 13 31.25 22.19 8.09
CA ASN A 13 32.30 22.31 9.11
C ASN A 13 33.41 21.24 9.02
N GLY A 14 33.88 20.93 7.81
CA GLY A 14 34.94 19.93 7.59
C GLY A 14 34.49 18.46 7.69
N VAL A 15 33.19 18.20 7.89
CA VAL A 15 32.61 16.85 7.91
C VAL A 15 31.89 16.58 6.59
N GLU A 16 32.17 15.43 5.97
CA GLU A 16 31.48 14.99 4.76
C GLU A 16 30.15 14.28 5.11
N TYR A 17 29.08 14.64 4.40
CA TYR A 17 27.77 14.02 4.53
C TYR A 17 27.31 13.47 3.18
N LYS A 18 26.88 12.21 3.19
CA LYS A 18 26.39 11.49 2.02
C LYS A 18 24.90 11.26 2.14
N ARG A 19 24.18 11.38 1.04
CA ARG A 19 22.73 11.17 1.02
C ARG A 19 22.41 9.67 1.08
N ASN A 20 21.71 9.26 2.12
CA ASN A 20 21.29 7.85 2.29
C ASN A 20 20.06 7.49 1.44
N ARG A 21 19.62 6.22 1.52
CA ARG A 21 18.43 5.71 0.81
C ARG A 21 17.11 6.45 1.14
N PHE A 22 17.05 7.16 2.26
CA PHE A 22 15.93 7.99 2.69
C PHE A 22 16.07 9.46 2.30
N ARG A 23 17.06 9.78 1.45
CA ARG A 23 17.39 11.14 0.99
C ARG A 23 17.82 12.12 2.10
N ARG A 24 18.31 11.61 3.24
CA ARG A 24 18.89 12.43 4.31
C ARG A 24 20.41 12.47 4.18
N TYR A 25 21.03 13.63 4.41
CA TYR A 25 22.48 13.78 4.50
C TYR A 25 22.96 13.22 5.84
N VAL A 26 23.81 12.19 5.81
CA VAL A 26 24.37 11.52 6.99
C VAL A 26 25.88 11.45 6.90
N ASN A 27 26.58 11.61 8.03
CA ASN A 27 28.04 11.43 8.12
C ASN A 27 28.41 9.94 8.16
N GLU A 28 29.71 9.62 8.28
CA GLU A 28 30.22 8.24 8.33
C GLU A 28 29.67 7.44 9.52
N GLN A 29 29.34 8.10 10.62
CA GLN A 29 28.73 7.51 11.81
C GLN A 29 27.21 7.35 11.69
N GLY A 30 26.61 7.75 10.56
CA GLY A 30 25.19 7.65 10.29
C GLY A 30 24.33 8.74 10.95
N ILE A 31 24.94 9.76 11.55
CA ILE A 31 24.25 10.90 12.17
C ILE A 31 23.77 11.84 11.07
N ALA A 32 22.51 12.26 11.11
CA ALA A 32 21.96 13.16 10.12
C ALA A 32 22.38 14.61 10.38
N LEU A 33 22.78 15.32 9.32
CA LEU A 33 23.15 16.73 9.39
C LEU A 33 22.02 17.60 9.96
N ALA A 34 20.76 17.26 9.67
CA ALA A 34 19.60 17.96 10.23
C ALA A 34 19.50 17.82 11.75
N ASP A 35 19.92 16.69 12.33
CA ASP A 35 19.90 16.45 13.77
C ASP A 35 21.03 17.21 14.49
N GLU A 36 22.16 17.42 13.81
CA GLU A 36 23.24 18.29 14.30
C GLU A 36 22.84 19.75 14.23
N LEU A 37 22.38 20.22 13.06
CA LEU A 37 21.90 21.59 12.88
C LEU A 37 20.74 21.94 13.82
N ARG A 38 19.91 20.97 14.21
CA ARG A 38 18.82 21.18 15.18
C ARG A 38 19.32 21.77 16.50
N LYS A 39 20.52 21.37 16.94
CA LYS A 39 21.14 21.80 18.20
C LYS A 39 21.81 23.17 18.11
N GLU A 40 21.95 23.70 16.89
CA GLU A 40 22.64 24.95 16.62
C GLU A 40 21.67 26.14 16.57
N PRO A 41 22.15 27.37 16.82
CA PRO A 41 21.35 28.58 16.68
C PRO A 41 20.99 28.87 15.22
N PHE A 42 19.98 29.72 15.02
CA PHE A 42 19.44 30.01 13.67
C PHE A 42 20.49 30.59 12.71
N VAL A 43 21.48 31.34 13.20
CA VAL A 43 22.56 31.87 12.35
C VAL A 43 23.33 30.76 11.60
N VAL A 44 23.57 29.63 12.26
CA VAL A 44 24.25 28.46 11.66
C VAL A 44 23.33 27.79 10.66
N LYS A 45 22.05 27.60 11.01
CA LYS A 45 21.03 27.04 10.12
C LYS A 45 20.87 27.88 8.86
N ARG A 46 20.81 29.20 9.01
CA ARG A 46 20.72 30.18 7.91
C ARG A 46 21.93 30.09 6.99
N ALA A 47 23.14 30.05 7.53
CA ALA A 47 24.35 29.88 6.73
C ALA A 47 24.29 28.59 5.88
N MET A 48 23.75 27.50 6.45
CA MET A 48 23.54 26.26 5.71
C MET A 48 22.44 26.37 4.65
N MET A 49 21.31 27.00 4.96
CA MET A 49 20.24 27.27 4.00
C MET A 49 20.73 28.13 2.82
N GLU A 50 21.56 29.14 3.09
CA GLU A 50 22.20 30.00 2.07
C GLU A 50 23.20 29.22 1.21
N LYS A 51 23.96 28.29 1.80
CA LYS A 51 24.83 27.39 1.03
C LYS A 51 24.02 26.54 0.05
N PHE A 52 22.92 25.93 0.51
CA PHE A 52 22.07 25.11 -0.35
C PHE A 52 21.33 25.92 -1.40
N SER A 53 20.83 27.11 -1.09
CA SER A 53 20.10 27.94 -2.04
C SER A 53 20.97 28.40 -3.21
N ARG A 54 22.28 28.60 -2.98
CA ARG A 54 23.27 28.89 -4.05
C ARG A 54 23.51 27.70 -4.97
N GLN A 55 23.43 26.48 -4.44
CA GLN A 55 23.66 25.25 -5.20
C GLN A 55 22.39 24.76 -5.91
N PHE A 56 21.23 25.05 -5.33
CA PHE A 56 19.95 24.63 -5.82
C PHE A 56 18.85 25.63 -5.42
N ASP A 57 18.31 26.31 -6.41
CA ASP A 57 17.21 27.25 -6.21
C ASP A 57 15.86 26.50 -6.22
N TYR A 58 15.49 25.98 -5.05
CA TYR A 58 14.25 25.23 -4.87
C TYR A 58 12.98 26.02 -5.13
N ARG A 59 13.05 27.35 -5.07
CA ARG A 59 11.91 28.23 -5.32
C ARG A 59 11.50 28.26 -6.80
N LYS A 60 12.40 27.85 -7.71
CA LYS A 60 12.10 27.71 -9.15
C LYS A 60 11.38 26.41 -9.50
N ASN A 61 11.23 25.48 -8.56
CA ASN A 61 10.50 24.24 -8.83
C ASN A 61 8.99 24.45 -8.64
N GLU A 62 8.28 24.69 -9.74
CA GLU A 62 6.82 24.91 -9.74
C GLU A 62 6.05 23.74 -9.09
N ALA A 63 6.55 22.50 -9.22
CA ALA A 63 5.90 21.31 -8.66
C ALA A 63 5.80 21.34 -7.13
N ASP A 64 6.69 22.09 -6.47
CA ASP A 64 6.74 22.20 -5.01
C ASP A 64 6.44 23.63 -4.53
N ARG A 65 5.87 24.47 -5.40
CA ARG A 65 5.52 25.86 -5.10
C ARG A 65 4.68 25.97 -3.82
N LEU A 66 3.64 25.13 -3.69
CA LEU A 66 2.77 25.10 -2.51
C LEU A 66 3.49 24.71 -1.22
N TYR A 67 4.58 23.93 -1.30
CA TYR A 67 5.32 23.47 -0.12
C TYR A 67 6.21 24.57 0.48
N TRP A 68 6.76 25.46 -0.35
CA TRP A 68 7.71 26.50 0.09
C TRP A 68 7.09 27.89 0.21
N GLN A 69 5.91 28.11 -0.35
CA GLN A 69 5.21 29.39 -0.25
C GLN A 69 4.72 29.60 1.18
N LEU A 70 5.24 30.64 1.83
CA LEU A 70 4.80 31.07 3.14
C LEU A 70 3.59 32.03 3.00
N LEU A 71 2.78 32.11 4.05
CA LEU A 71 1.75 33.14 4.15
C LEU A 71 2.41 34.53 4.22
N SER A 72 1.86 35.46 3.47
CA SER A 72 2.14 36.89 3.59
C SER A 72 1.51 37.47 4.87
N GLU A 73 2.00 38.65 5.29
CA GLU A 73 1.40 39.40 6.39
C GLU A 73 -0.10 39.65 6.20
N SER A 74 -0.54 39.97 4.98
CA SER A 74 -1.96 40.14 4.64
C SER A 74 -2.78 38.86 4.76
N GLU A 75 -2.24 37.72 4.33
CA GLU A 75 -2.94 36.42 4.47
C GLU A 75 -3.02 36.00 5.94
N ILE A 76 -2.00 36.31 6.77
CA ILE A 76 -2.05 36.08 8.21
C ILE A 76 -3.15 36.93 8.86
N MET A 77 -3.23 38.22 8.50
CA MET A 77 -4.29 39.11 9.00
C MET A 77 -5.68 38.61 8.58
N GLU A 78 -5.87 38.26 7.31
CA GLU A 78 -7.12 37.69 6.79
C GLU A 78 -7.52 36.42 7.54
N MET A 79 -6.59 35.48 7.71
CA MET A 79 -6.84 34.26 8.46
C MET A 79 -7.18 34.55 9.92
N SER A 80 -6.55 35.56 10.54
CA SER A 80 -6.83 35.95 11.92
C SER A 80 -8.26 36.48 12.11
N ASP A 81 -8.91 37.00 11.06
CA ASP A 81 -10.29 37.48 11.08
C ASP A 81 -11.33 36.36 10.94
N CYS A 82 -10.90 35.16 10.54
CA CYS A 82 -11.79 34.01 10.43
C CYS A 82 -12.13 33.46 11.83
N PRO A 83 -13.42 33.36 12.21
CA PRO A 83 -13.82 32.86 13.53
C PRO A 83 -13.51 31.37 13.76
N LEU A 84 -13.14 30.64 12.71
CA LEU A 84 -12.75 29.23 12.77
C LEU A 84 -11.24 29.02 12.89
N VAL A 85 -10.45 30.09 12.84
CA VAL A 85 -8.99 30.05 12.85
C VAL A 85 -8.47 30.79 14.08
N THR A 86 -7.45 30.22 14.72
CA THR A 86 -6.70 30.88 15.79
C THR A 86 -5.23 30.85 15.42
N ILE A 87 -4.58 32.01 15.48
CA ILE A 87 -3.14 32.14 15.23
C ILE A 87 -2.40 31.98 16.56
N GLY A 88 -1.45 31.05 16.60
CA GLY A 88 -0.59 30.78 17.75
C GLY A 88 0.89 30.93 17.41
N ALA A 89 1.72 31.17 18.41
CA ALA A 89 3.17 31.31 18.25
C ALA A 89 3.88 29.95 18.12
N HIS A 90 4.99 29.93 17.38
CA HIS A 90 5.77 28.73 17.09
C HIS A 90 7.29 28.98 17.05
N SER A 91 7.77 29.82 17.97
CA SER A 91 9.10 30.48 17.93
C SER A 91 9.30 31.41 16.73
N LEU A 92 10.35 32.23 16.77
CA LEU A 92 10.67 33.15 15.67
C LEU A 92 11.31 32.45 14.46
N CYS A 93 12.10 31.41 14.72
CA CYS A 93 12.99 30.82 13.71
C CYS A 93 13.00 29.27 13.72
N HIS A 94 12.01 28.64 14.35
CA HIS A 94 11.88 27.20 14.49
C HIS A 94 13.12 26.56 15.17
N ASN A 95 13.68 27.23 16.17
CA ASN A 95 14.78 26.69 16.97
C ASN A 95 14.24 25.68 18.01
N ASP A 96 15.01 24.62 18.28
CA ASP A 96 14.72 23.76 19.43
C ASP A 96 15.22 24.47 20.68
N LEU A 97 14.29 25.11 21.41
CA LEU A 97 14.59 26.00 22.54
C LEU A 97 15.37 25.31 23.67
N ARG A 98 15.36 23.97 23.73
CA ARG A 98 16.12 23.20 24.75
C ARG A 98 17.64 23.32 24.61
N TYR A 99 18.12 23.74 23.43
CA TYR A 99 19.56 23.94 23.17
C TYR A 99 19.98 25.41 23.21
N LEU A 100 19.04 26.34 23.40
CA LEU A 100 19.35 27.75 23.57
C LEU A 100 19.69 28.07 25.02
N LYS A 101 20.33 29.22 25.26
CA LYS A 101 20.45 29.75 26.62
C LYS A 101 19.07 30.14 27.14
N ALA A 102 18.90 30.11 28.46
CA ALA A 102 17.61 30.35 29.10
C ALA A 102 17.03 31.74 28.73
N GLU A 103 17.88 32.76 28.69
CA GLU A 103 17.49 34.13 28.35
C GLU A 103 17.08 34.27 26.87
N GLU A 104 17.74 33.53 25.98
CA GLU A 104 17.43 33.49 24.55
C GLU A 104 16.11 32.77 24.29
N ALA A 105 15.86 31.67 25.00
CA ALA A 105 14.60 30.94 24.93
C ALA A 105 13.43 31.77 25.46
N GLU A 106 13.62 32.48 26.57
CA GLU A 106 12.60 33.39 27.13
C GLU A 106 12.30 34.57 26.20
N ALA A 107 13.35 35.14 25.58
CA ALA A 107 13.19 36.19 24.59
C ALA A 107 12.40 35.70 23.37
N ASP A 108 12.73 34.53 22.81
CA ASP A 108 12.01 33.94 21.67
C ASP A 108 10.53 33.66 22.00
N LEU A 109 10.26 33.08 23.17
CA LEU A 109 8.91 32.84 23.66
C LEU A 109 8.07 34.12 23.68
N ARG A 110 8.64 35.22 24.16
CA ARG A 110 7.96 36.52 24.26
C ARG A 110 7.82 37.23 22.91
N GLU A 111 8.89 37.26 22.12
CA GLU A 111 8.94 38.03 20.88
C GLU A 111 8.11 37.39 19.76
N SER A 112 8.05 36.06 19.70
CA SER A 112 7.23 35.36 18.69
C SER A 112 5.74 35.67 18.81
N GLY A 113 5.21 35.75 20.03
CA GLY A 113 3.84 36.20 20.28
C GLY A 113 3.66 37.68 19.94
N LYS A 114 4.51 38.55 20.49
CA LYS A 114 4.41 40.01 20.27
C LYS A 114 4.45 40.41 18.80
N TRP A 115 5.25 39.74 17.97
CA TRP A 115 5.29 40.01 16.54
C TRP A 115 3.93 39.73 15.88
N LEU A 116 3.32 38.58 16.17
CA LEU A 116 1.99 38.22 15.68
C LEU A 116 0.89 39.15 16.22
N GLU A 117 0.98 39.57 17.48
CA GLU A 117 0.05 40.53 18.08
C GLU A 117 0.16 41.91 17.43
N SER A 118 1.39 42.37 17.14
CA SER A 118 1.62 43.63 16.45
C SER A 118 1.06 43.65 15.02
N LEU A 119 1.04 42.48 14.37
CA LEU A 119 0.51 42.31 13.02
C LEU A 119 -1.01 42.19 13.00
N THR A 120 -1.58 41.39 13.91
CA THR A 120 -3.02 41.04 13.89
C THR A 120 -3.89 41.93 14.77
N GLY A 121 -3.29 42.68 15.70
CA GLY A 121 -4.01 43.45 16.73
C GLY A 121 -4.78 42.60 17.73
N LYS A 122 -4.55 41.27 17.73
CA LYS A 122 -5.27 40.29 18.55
C LYS A 122 -4.31 39.58 19.50
N PRO A 123 -4.75 39.17 20.70
CA PRO A 123 -3.90 38.48 21.65
C PRO A 123 -3.51 37.09 21.13
N VAL A 124 -2.24 36.69 21.34
CA VAL A 124 -1.71 35.39 20.94
C VAL A 124 -1.55 34.51 22.17
N ASN A 125 -2.59 33.73 22.47
CA ASN A 125 -2.69 32.96 23.72
C ASN A 125 -2.21 31.51 23.60
N ALA A 126 -1.83 31.05 22.40
CA ALA A 126 -1.39 29.68 22.17
C ALA A 126 0.06 29.66 21.69
N TYR A 127 0.85 28.74 22.24
CA TYR A 127 2.23 28.49 21.83
C TYR A 127 2.44 27.02 21.55
N ALA A 128 3.13 26.69 20.47
CA ALA A 128 3.51 25.32 20.15
C ALA A 128 5.03 25.21 20.01
N PHE A 129 5.64 24.23 20.66
CA PHE A 129 7.10 24.08 20.59
C PHE A 129 7.56 23.55 19.22
N PRO A 130 8.59 24.13 18.60
CA PRO A 130 9.28 23.54 17.45
C PRO A 130 9.65 22.08 17.72
N TYR A 131 9.45 21.22 16.72
CA TYR A 131 9.66 19.76 16.84
C TYR A 131 8.83 19.06 17.93
N GLY A 132 7.90 19.77 18.59
CA GLY A 132 7.15 19.28 19.75
C GLY A 132 8.02 19.07 21.00
N ALA A 133 9.23 19.63 21.02
CA ALA A 133 10.23 19.29 22.00
C ALA A 133 10.36 20.40 23.05
N TYR A 134 10.19 20.04 24.32
CA TYR A 134 10.18 20.97 25.44
C TYR A 134 10.80 20.34 26.69
N SER A 135 10.98 21.17 27.72
CA SER A 135 11.29 20.76 29.09
C SER A 135 10.25 21.41 30.03
N THR A 136 10.10 20.90 31.25
CA THR A 136 9.20 21.50 32.25
C THR A 136 9.49 22.98 32.46
N ALA A 137 10.78 23.37 32.55
CA ALA A 137 11.17 24.78 32.69
C ALA A 137 10.73 25.64 31.50
N LEU A 138 10.85 25.15 30.25
CA LEU A 138 10.39 25.88 29.06
C LEU A 138 8.87 26.01 29.03
N ALA A 139 8.15 24.98 29.48
CA ALA A 139 6.70 25.03 29.59
C ALA A 139 6.26 26.09 30.62
N ASP A 140 6.92 26.14 31.78
CA ASP A 140 6.66 27.16 32.81
C ASP A 140 6.98 28.56 32.30
N GLN A 141 8.10 28.73 31.58
CA GLN A 141 8.45 30.00 30.93
C GLN A 141 7.41 30.43 29.90
N ALA A 142 6.87 29.51 29.11
CA ALA A 142 5.79 29.81 28.16
C ALA A 142 4.52 30.28 28.90
N ILE A 143 4.17 29.63 30.01
CA ILE A 143 3.02 30.05 30.84
C ILE A 143 3.27 31.44 31.44
N GLN A 144 4.47 31.71 31.96
CA GLN A 144 4.86 33.01 32.50
C GLN A 144 4.88 34.11 31.43
N ALA A 145 5.19 33.76 30.18
CA ALA A 145 5.10 34.66 29.03
C ALA A 145 3.65 35.01 28.63
N GLY A 146 2.64 34.39 29.26
CA GLY A 146 1.22 34.71 29.08
C GLY A 146 0.43 33.72 28.24
N TYR A 147 1.03 32.62 27.78
CA TYR A 147 0.34 31.62 26.97
C TYR A 147 -0.63 30.78 27.80
N GLN A 148 -1.89 30.72 27.37
CA GLN A 148 -2.97 29.93 28.00
C GLN A 148 -3.06 28.51 27.44
N TYR A 149 -2.48 28.27 26.27
CA TYR A 149 -2.42 26.96 25.62
C TYR A 149 -0.98 26.68 25.19
N VAL A 150 -0.34 25.70 25.82
CA VAL A 150 1.01 25.27 25.50
C VAL A 150 0.94 23.88 24.87
N LEU A 151 1.42 23.77 23.63
CA LEU A 151 1.17 22.64 22.76
C LEU A 151 2.46 21.84 22.51
N ALA A 152 2.48 20.60 23.01
CA ALA A 152 3.50 19.59 22.71
C ALA A 152 3.03 18.66 21.59
N ALA A 153 3.92 17.86 21.00
CA ALA A 153 3.54 16.82 20.02
C ALA A 153 2.82 15.63 20.70
N ASP A 154 2.91 14.42 20.13
CA ASP A 154 2.09 13.25 20.47
C ASP A 154 2.21 12.78 21.94
N GLU A 155 3.28 13.17 22.65
CA GLU A 155 3.56 12.76 24.03
C GLU A 155 3.84 13.97 24.94
N LEU A 156 3.25 13.91 26.14
CA LEU A 156 3.55 14.82 27.25
C LEU A 156 4.56 14.12 28.19
N LEU A 157 5.36 14.90 28.90
CA LEU A 157 6.23 14.35 29.95
C LEU A 157 5.37 13.76 31.09
N PRO A 158 5.85 12.71 31.78
CA PRO A 158 5.14 12.15 32.94
C PRO A 158 4.84 13.23 33.99
N GLY A 159 3.56 13.35 34.39
CA GLY A 159 3.10 14.37 35.35
C GLY A 159 2.40 15.58 34.71
N ASP A 160 2.61 15.85 33.43
CA ASP A 160 2.02 17.02 32.75
C ASP A 160 0.53 16.86 32.43
N THR A 161 -0.04 15.65 32.54
CA THR A 161 -1.46 15.37 32.25
C THR A 161 -2.45 16.11 33.16
N GLU A 162 -1.98 16.59 34.31
CA GLU A 162 -2.80 17.36 35.27
C GLU A 162 -2.81 18.86 34.97
N ASN A 163 -1.85 19.35 34.17
CA ASN A 163 -1.75 20.75 33.78
C ASN A 163 -2.64 21.06 32.57
N LYS A 164 -3.80 21.71 32.81
CA LYS A 164 -4.79 22.05 31.76
C LYS A 164 -4.27 23.02 30.68
N THR A 165 -3.17 23.72 30.95
CA THR A 165 -2.50 24.62 30.01
C THR A 165 -1.67 23.83 29.00
N LEU A 166 -1.04 22.71 29.40
CA LEU A 166 -0.32 21.84 28.48
C LEU A 166 -1.26 20.87 27.79
N ARG A 167 -1.14 20.78 26.46
CA ARG A 167 -1.98 19.89 25.64
C ARG A 167 -1.15 19.22 24.55
N LYS A 168 -1.57 18.01 24.20
CA LYS A 168 -1.13 17.35 22.96
C LYS A 168 -1.69 18.11 21.77
N ARG A 169 -0.90 18.24 20.71
CA ARG A 169 -1.35 18.82 19.43
C ARG A 169 -1.39 17.76 18.35
N MET A 170 -2.49 17.76 17.60
CA MET A 170 -2.60 16.97 16.38
C MET A 170 -2.11 17.82 15.20
N THR A 171 -1.05 17.40 14.51
CA THR A 171 -0.53 18.08 13.31
C THR A 171 -1.30 17.64 12.09
N VAL A 172 -1.62 18.50 11.11
CA VAL A 172 -2.24 18.07 9.84
C VAL A 172 -1.33 17.05 9.14
N ASN A 173 -1.88 15.88 8.79
CA ASN A 173 -1.12 14.80 8.17
C ASN A 173 -1.23 14.89 6.64
N PRO A 174 -0.15 15.21 5.92
CA PRO A 174 -0.20 15.42 4.47
C PRO A 174 -0.29 14.12 3.66
N PHE A 175 -0.24 12.95 4.32
CA PHE A 175 -0.24 11.63 3.67
C PHE A 175 -1.59 10.92 3.72
N ILE A 176 -2.60 11.53 4.35
CA ILE A 176 -3.96 11.00 4.43
C ILE A 176 -4.90 11.91 3.64
N ASN A 177 -6.02 11.36 3.18
CA ASN A 177 -7.01 12.16 2.45
C ASN A 177 -7.82 13.06 3.41
N ILE A 178 -8.54 14.02 2.84
CA ILE A 178 -9.32 15.00 3.61
C ILE A 178 -10.39 14.36 4.50
N HIS A 179 -11.01 13.25 4.08
CA HIS A 179 -12.02 12.56 4.89
C HIS A 179 -11.41 11.92 6.13
N GLN A 180 -10.25 11.28 5.99
CA GLN A 180 -9.49 10.74 7.12
C GLN A 180 -9.00 11.85 8.04
N GLN A 181 -8.54 12.97 7.48
CA GLN A 181 -8.14 14.13 8.26
C GLN A 181 -9.31 14.71 9.07
N MET A 182 -10.50 14.82 8.46
CA MET A 182 -11.71 15.23 9.16
C MET A 182 -12.10 14.23 10.26
N HIS A 183 -12.02 12.93 9.99
CA HIS A 183 -12.25 11.91 11.01
C HIS A 183 -11.28 12.03 12.19
N ALA A 184 -9.99 12.27 11.92
CA ALA A 184 -8.99 12.47 12.95
C ALA A 184 -9.27 13.74 13.77
N ILE A 185 -9.67 14.85 13.12
CA ILE A 185 -10.08 16.10 13.78
C ILE A 185 -11.27 15.86 14.71
N ILE A 186 -12.32 15.19 14.23
CA ILE A 186 -13.53 14.88 15.03
C ILE A 186 -13.17 13.99 16.23
N ARG A 187 -12.24 13.05 16.07
CA ARG A 187 -11.81 12.11 17.13
C ARG A 187 -10.71 12.67 18.04
N GLY A 188 -10.10 13.80 17.68
CA GLY A 188 -8.94 14.36 18.38
C GLY A 188 -7.66 13.53 18.31
N THR A 189 -7.62 12.49 17.47
CA THR A 189 -6.46 11.59 17.29
C THR A 189 -6.43 11.06 15.87
N TYR A 190 -5.24 10.89 15.29
CA TYR A 190 -5.07 9.94 14.19
C TYR A 190 -5.33 8.57 14.79
N THR A 191 -6.37 7.89 14.35
CA THR A 191 -6.75 6.57 14.84
C THR A 191 -5.57 5.62 14.77
N GLU A 192 -4.91 5.37 15.90
CA GLU A 192 -4.45 4.03 16.19
C GLU A 192 -5.72 3.23 16.39
N HIS A 193 -6.15 2.49 15.38
CA HIS A 193 -7.13 1.45 15.61
C HIS A 193 -6.42 0.37 16.42
N THR A 194 -6.38 0.54 17.74
CA THR A 194 -5.93 -0.49 18.65
C THR A 194 -7.03 -1.55 18.73
N LEU A 195 -6.64 -2.80 18.90
CA LEU A 195 -7.60 -3.86 19.13
C LEU A 195 -8.43 -3.56 20.39
N PRO A 196 -9.72 -3.94 20.43
CA PRO A 196 -10.52 -3.85 21.66
C PRO A 196 -9.86 -4.65 22.79
N PRO A 197 -10.13 -4.33 24.07
CA PRO A 197 -9.53 -5.02 25.21
C PRO A 197 -9.66 -6.55 25.11
N GLY A 198 -8.54 -7.25 25.33
CA GLY A 198 -8.45 -8.71 25.32
C GLY A 198 -8.35 -9.36 23.92
N TYR A 199 -8.57 -8.61 22.84
CA TYR A 199 -8.23 -9.08 21.50
C TYR A 199 -6.72 -8.99 21.27
N ARG A 200 -6.18 -9.88 20.44
CA ARG A 200 -4.75 -9.90 20.10
C ARG A 200 -4.51 -10.27 18.64
N PHE A 201 -3.37 -9.85 18.11
CA PHE A 201 -2.90 -10.32 16.80
C PHE A 201 -2.25 -11.70 16.92
N SER A 202 -2.38 -12.52 15.87
CA SER A 202 -1.68 -13.79 15.73
C SER A 202 -1.27 -14.01 14.27
N GLN A 203 -0.08 -14.55 14.03
CA GLN A 203 0.30 -14.99 12.69
C GLN A 203 -0.51 -16.23 12.28
N LEU A 204 -0.62 -16.47 10.98
CA LEU A 204 -1.26 -17.66 10.43
C LEU A 204 -0.34 -18.88 10.58
N GLU A 205 -0.61 -19.68 11.62
CA GLU A 205 0.09 -20.94 11.88
C GLU A 205 -0.86 -22.15 11.87
N ASN A 206 -2.12 -21.95 12.28
CA ASN A 206 -3.14 -23.00 12.32
C ASN A 206 -4.24 -22.73 11.29
N PHE A 207 -4.23 -23.48 10.20
CA PHE A 207 -5.19 -23.32 9.10
C PHE A 207 -6.64 -23.73 9.45
N GLN A 208 -6.84 -24.49 10.54
CA GLN A 208 -8.19 -24.77 11.04
C GLN A 208 -8.92 -23.48 11.44
N GLN A 209 -8.19 -22.48 11.94
CA GLN A 209 -8.76 -21.18 12.28
C GLN A 209 -9.37 -20.48 11.05
N LEU A 210 -8.82 -20.71 9.86
CA LEU A 210 -9.40 -20.18 8.62
C LEU A 210 -10.64 -20.95 8.22
N THR A 211 -10.65 -22.28 8.35
CA THR A 211 -11.87 -23.07 8.15
C THR A 211 -13.01 -22.56 9.02
N ASP A 212 -12.77 -22.41 10.33
CA ASP A 212 -13.79 -21.95 11.28
C ASP A 212 -14.30 -20.55 10.92
N LEU A 213 -13.41 -19.62 10.57
CA LEU A 213 -13.75 -18.25 10.22
C LEU A 213 -14.50 -18.14 8.89
N PHE A 214 -14.10 -18.93 7.88
CA PHE A 214 -14.75 -18.94 6.57
C PHE A 214 -16.12 -19.61 6.61
N SER A 215 -16.30 -20.69 7.37
CA SER A 215 -17.60 -21.33 7.60
C SER A 215 -18.61 -20.39 8.25
N ALA A 216 -18.15 -19.44 9.07
CA ALA A 216 -19.02 -18.42 9.67
C ALA A 216 -19.52 -17.35 8.66
N VAL A 217 -18.86 -17.19 7.51
CA VAL A 217 -19.19 -16.13 6.52
C VAL A 217 -19.72 -16.70 5.21
N SER A 218 -19.24 -17.87 4.80
CA SER A 218 -19.62 -18.59 3.59
C SER A 218 -20.52 -19.77 3.94
N ARG A 219 -21.48 -20.11 3.07
CA ARG A 219 -22.33 -21.31 3.22
C ARG A 219 -21.58 -22.63 2.91
N ASN A 220 -20.31 -22.55 2.52
CA ASN A 220 -19.50 -23.71 2.15
C ASN A 220 -18.36 -23.87 3.15
N ASP A 221 -18.25 -25.06 3.73
CA ASP A 221 -17.11 -25.45 4.57
C ASP A 221 -15.87 -25.70 3.72
N ILE A 222 -14.85 -24.87 3.89
CA ILE A 222 -13.58 -24.99 3.19
C ILE A 222 -12.58 -25.68 4.14
N PRO A 223 -12.05 -26.88 3.79
CA PRO A 223 -11.16 -27.62 4.67
C PRO A 223 -9.82 -26.91 4.84
N SER A 224 -9.16 -27.12 5.98
CA SER A 224 -7.85 -26.52 6.31
C SER A 224 -6.79 -26.81 5.24
N SER A 225 -6.80 -28.04 4.69
CA SER A 225 -5.91 -28.47 3.61
C SER A 225 -5.98 -27.62 2.34
N TYR A 226 -7.10 -26.93 2.08
CA TYR A 226 -7.18 -25.96 0.99
C TYR A 226 -6.32 -24.73 1.30
N PHE A 227 -6.47 -24.18 2.51
CA PHE A 227 -5.72 -22.99 2.92
C PHE A 227 -4.23 -23.28 3.07
N GLU A 228 -3.86 -24.45 3.58
CA GLU A 228 -2.47 -24.93 3.62
C GLU A 228 -1.81 -24.82 2.25
N LYS A 229 -2.48 -25.29 1.19
CA LYS A 229 -1.95 -25.22 -0.17
C LYS A 229 -2.01 -23.81 -0.76
N LYS A 230 -3.09 -23.06 -0.49
CA LYS A 230 -3.24 -21.67 -0.96
C LYS A 230 -2.14 -20.76 -0.42
N TYR A 231 -1.72 -20.97 0.81
CA TYR A 231 -0.70 -20.16 1.48
C TYR A 231 0.68 -20.84 1.53
N ALA A 232 0.88 -21.92 0.77
CA ALA A 232 2.17 -22.61 0.59
C ALA A 232 3.13 -21.81 -0.33
N THR A 233 3.41 -20.56 0.04
CA THR A 233 4.23 -19.62 -0.73
C THR A 233 5.70 -19.60 -0.32
N GLY A 234 6.17 -20.61 0.42
CA GLY A 234 7.54 -20.67 0.96
C GLY A 234 8.65 -20.65 -0.09
N TRP A 235 8.34 -20.98 -1.34
CA TRP A 235 9.24 -20.83 -2.49
C TRP A 235 9.67 -19.37 -2.74
N THR A 236 8.96 -18.40 -2.17
CA THR A 236 9.32 -16.97 -2.20
C THR A 236 10.22 -16.51 -1.05
N GLY A 237 10.47 -17.37 -0.06
CA GLY A 237 11.07 -17.02 1.22
C GLY A 237 10.06 -16.52 2.27
N VAL A 238 8.78 -16.37 1.90
CA VAL A 238 7.70 -16.01 2.82
C VAL A 238 6.58 -17.04 2.74
N SER A 239 6.47 -17.88 3.77
CA SER A 239 5.39 -18.86 3.91
C SER A 239 4.22 -18.30 4.71
N SER A 240 3.00 -18.68 4.37
CA SER A 240 1.83 -18.49 5.24
C SER A 240 1.57 -17.05 5.66
N HIS A 241 1.78 -16.10 4.75
CA HIS A 241 1.67 -14.67 5.07
C HIS A 241 0.22 -14.25 5.33
N GLY A 242 -0.13 -14.18 6.61
CA GLY A 242 -1.46 -13.79 7.06
C GLY A 242 -1.48 -13.42 8.53
N LEU A 243 -2.40 -12.53 8.89
CA LEU A 243 -2.55 -12.01 10.24
C LEU A 243 -4.00 -12.18 10.69
N LEU A 244 -4.19 -12.80 11.85
CA LEU A 244 -5.46 -12.98 12.51
C LEU A 244 -5.62 -11.96 13.64
N VAL A 245 -6.87 -11.63 13.94
CA VAL A 245 -7.28 -11.13 15.25
C VAL A 245 -7.95 -12.27 16.00
N ILE A 246 -7.46 -12.57 17.19
CA ILE A 246 -8.03 -13.57 18.09
C ILE A 246 -8.79 -12.87 19.21
N GLU A 247 -10.04 -13.28 19.44
CA GLU A 247 -10.87 -12.75 20.52
C GLU A 247 -10.41 -13.25 21.91
N PRO A 248 -10.90 -12.66 23.02
CA PRO A 248 -10.55 -13.12 24.37
C PRO A 248 -10.82 -14.61 24.60
N GLY A 249 -11.88 -15.16 24.00
CA GLY A 249 -12.21 -16.59 24.05
C GLY A 249 -11.30 -17.51 23.25
N GLY A 250 -10.28 -16.97 22.56
CA GLY A 250 -9.29 -17.76 21.81
C GLY A 250 -9.68 -18.12 20.38
N ARG A 251 -10.89 -17.75 19.93
CA ARG A 251 -11.36 -18.00 18.56
C ARG A 251 -10.93 -16.90 17.59
N PRO A 252 -10.78 -17.20 16.29
CA PRO A 252 -10.47 -16.21 15.27
C PRO A 252 -11.67 -15.28 15.02
N ALA A 253 -11.44 -13.96 15.11
CA ALA A 253 -12.47 -12.93 14.92
C ALA A 253 -12.34 -12.20 13.57
N ALA A 254 -11.12 -12.02 13.07
CA ALA A 254 -10.85 -11.42 11.77
C ALA A 254 -9.54 -11.96 11.19
N PHE A 255 -9.40 -11.89 9.86
CA PHE A 255 -8.20 -12.33 9.16
C PHE A 255 -7.95 -11.49 7.90
N ILE A 256 -6.68 -11.25 7.64
CA ILE A 256 -6.16 -10.77 6.36
C ILE A 256 -5.01 -11.67 5.91
N GLY A 257 -5.08 -12.15 4.67
CA GLY A 257 -4.07 -13.02 4.08
C GLY A 257 -3.60 -12.50 2.73
N ALA A 258 -2.33 -12.76 2.42
CA ALA A 258 -1.78 -12.49 1.10
C ALA A 258 -0.89 -13.63 0.59
N THR A 259 -0.78 -13.72 -0.73
CA THR A 259 0.05 -14.69 -1.43
C THR A 259 1.23 -13.97 -2.10
N PRO A 260 2.45 -14.08 -1.53
CA PRO A 260 3.64 -13.50 -2.11
C PRO A 260 4.01 -14.14 -3.46
N ALA A 261 4.51 -13.32 -4.38
CA ALA A 261 5.09 -13.73 -5.65
C ALA A 261 6.13 -12.70 -6.12
N PHE A 262 7.13 -13.16 -6.85
CA PHE A 262 8.11 -12.24 -7.44
C PHE A 262 7.52 -11.51 -8.64
N VAL A 263 7.80 -10.22 -8.74
CA VAL A 263 7.51 -9.38 -9.91
C VAL A 263 8.82 -8.98 -10.55
N GLU A 264 8.87 -9.02 -11.89
CA GLU A 264 10.02 -8.61 -12.67
C GLU A 264 9.66 -7.48 -13.65
N TYR A 265 10.53 -6.47 -13.72
CA TYR A 265 10.46 -5.39 -14.69
C TYR A 265 11.86 -4.84 -14.99
N GLN A 266 12.25 -4.82 -16.27
CA GLN A 266 13.54 -4.31 -16.73
C GLN A 266 14.75 -4.85 -15.93
N GLY A 267 14.75 -6.16 -15.67
CA GLY A 267 15.81 -6.85 -14.92
C GLY A 267 15.77 -6.63 -13.39
N LYS A 268 14.86 -5.81 -12.87
CA LYS A 268 14.61 -5.70 -11.43
C LYS A 268 13.61 -6.75 -10.99
N LYS A 269 13.90 -7.43 -9.88
CA LYS A 269 13.04 -8.43 -9.25
C LYS A 269 12.68 -7.98 -7.84
N GLU A 270 11.38 -7.90 -7.53
CA GLU A 270 10.88 -7.53 -6.20
C GLU A 270 9.83 -8.53 -5.72
N LEU A 271 9.75 -8.72 -4.41
CA LEU A 271 8.71 -9.53 -3.80
C LEU A 271 7.45 -8.68 -3.58
N TRP A 272 6.37 -9.02 -4.28
CA TRP A 272 5.05 -8.43 -4.10
C TRP A 272 4.14 -9.46 -3.44
N ALA A 273 3.01 -9.04 -2.86
CA ALA A 273 2.03 -9.99 -2.35
C ALA A 273 0.60 -9.57 -2.70
N GLN A 274 -0.16 -10.54 -3.23
CA GLN A 274 -1.56 -10.36 -3.53
C GLN A 274 -2.37 -10.51 -2.25
N VAL A 275 -3.06 -9.48 -1.77
CA VAL A 275 -4.05 -9.60 -0.70
C VAL A 275 -5.27 -10.32 -1.25
N THR A 276 -5.49 -11.55 -0.77
CA THR A 276 -6.50 -12.46 -1.30
C THR A 276 -7.74 -12.53 -0.42
N ASP A 277 -7.55 -12.61 0.89
CA ASP A 277 -8.60 -12.94 1.84
C ASP A 277 -8.67 -11.86 2.91
N ILE A 278 -9.81 -11.19 3.01
CA ILE A 278 -10.10 -10.23 4.07
C ILE A 278 -11.46 -10.59 4.63
N ILE A 279 -11.51 -10.94 5.91
CA ILE A 279 -12.71 -11.47 6.53
C ILE A 279 -12.82 -11.02 7.98
N THR A 280 -14.04 -10.74 8.41
CA THR A 280 -14.39 -10.49 9.81
C THR A 280 -15.62 -11.31 10.14
N HIS A 281 -15.51 -12.11 11.20
CA HIS A 281 -16.57 -12.95 11.71
C HIS A 281 -17.84 -12.10 11.97
N PRO A 282 -19.06 -12.57 11.63
CA PRO A 282 -20.28 -11.77 11.76
C PRO A 282 -20.47 -11.12 13.13
N ASP A 283 -20.23 -11.87 14.20
CA ASP A 283 -20.39 -11.41 15.59
C ASP A 283 -19.35 -10.35 16.02
N HIS A 284 -18.27 -10.21 15.26
CA HIS A 284 -17.16 -9.31 15.54
C HIS A 284 -17.10 -8.09 14.61
N ARG A 285 -18.12 -7.91 13.75
CA ARG A 285 -18.21 -6.77 12.83
C ARG A 285 -18.49 -5.48 13.58
N ARG A 286 -18.10 -4.34 12.97
CA ARG A 286 -18.30 -2.97 13.50
C ARG A 286 -17.61 -2.70 14.84
N GLN A 287 -16.66 -3.54 15.25
CA GLN A 287 -15.83 -3.34 16.46
C GLN A 287 -14.45 -2.74 16.14
N GLY A 288 -14.24 -2.21 14.92
CA GLY A 288 -12.97 -1.62 14.50
C GLY A 288 -11.84 -2.62 14.20
N LEU A 289 -12.10 -3.93 14.26
CA LEU A 289 -11.07 -4.96 14.06
C LEU A 289 -10.37 -4.86 12.70
N PHE A 290 -11.13 -4.60 11.64
CA PHE A 290 -10.57 -4.48 10.29
C PHE A 290 -9.61 -3.28 10.18
N HIS A 291 -10.01 -2.12 10.72
CA HIS A 291 -9.16 -0.93 10.73
C HIS A 291 -7.92 -1.08 11.61
N ALA A 292 -7.95 -1.93 12.62
CA ALA A 292 -6.77 -2.31 13.41
C ALA A 292 -5.87 -3.30 12.66
N LEU A 293 -6.48 -4.24 11.94
CA LEU A 293 -5.81 -5.35 11.30
C LEU A 293 -5.01 -4.94 10.06
N VAL A 294 -5.54 -4.04 9.22
CA VAL A 294 -4.87 -3.64 7.98
C VAL A 294 -3.52 -2.94 8.23
N PRO A 295 -3.38 -1.93 9.12
CA PRO A 295 -2.09 -1.32 9.42
C PRO A 295 -1.08 -2.31 10.02
N ALA A 296 -1.54 -3.18 10.93
CA ALA A 296 -0.70 -4.23 11.52
C ALA A 296 -0.18 -5.21 10.45
N PHE A 297 -1.05 -5.59 9.49
CA PHE A 297 -0.67 -6.43 8.37
C PHE A 297 0.30 -5.74 7.39
N ILE A 298 0.11 -4.45 7.11
CA ILE A 298 1.06 -3.64 6.33
C ILE A 298 2.44 -3.65 7.00
N GLN A 299 2.49 -3.48 8.33
CA GLN A 299 3.74 -3.53 9.08
C GLN A 299 4.38 -4.94 9.04
N SER A 300 3.57 -6.00 9.22
CA SER A 300 4.02 -7.39 9.09
C SER A 300 4.62 -7.66 7.70
N SER A 301 3.96 -7.17 6.65
CA SER A 301 4.40 -7.30 5.26
C SER A 301 5.73 -6.60 5.00
N ARG A 302 5.93 -5.40 5.55
CA ARG A 302 7.23 -4.69 5.49
C ARG A 302 8.34 -5.49 6.15
N LYS A 303 8.08 -6.07 7.33
CA LYS A 303 9.05 -6.91 8.06
C LYS A 303 9.40 -8.18 7.29
N ALA A 304 8.45 -8.76 6.55
CA ALA A 304 8.65 -9.91 5.67
C ALA A 304 9.40 -9.58 4.36
N GLY A 305 9.81 -8.33 4.14
CA GLY A 305 10.54 -7.91 2.94
C GLY A 305 9.68 -7.68 1.70
N ILE A 306 8.35 -7.71 1.84
CA ILE A 306 7.40 -7.43 0.75
C ILE A 306 7.47 -5.94 0.39
N ARG A 307 7.55 -5.65 -0.92
CA ARG A 307 7.74 -4.30 -1.47
C ARG A 307 6.47 -3.63 -1.95
N MET A 308 5.44 -4.43 -2.19
CA MET A 308 4.14 -3.96 -2.67
C MET A 308 3.06 -4.95 -2.22
N LEU A 309 1.95 -4.43 -1.73
CA LEU A 309 0.70 -5.18 -1.63
C LEU A 309 -0.17 -4.81 -2.83
N TYR A 310 -0.82 -5.79 -3.43
CA TYR A 310 -1.79 -5.55 -4.49
C TYR A 310 -3.00 -6.45 -4.33
N GLY A 311 -4.10 -6.14 -5.01
CA GLY A 311 -5.31 -6.95 -4.93
C GLY A 311 -6.30 -6.62 -6.02
N PHE A 312 -7.32 -7.46 -6.12
CA PHE A 312 -8.39 -7.37 -7.10
C PHE A 312 -9.71 -7.24 -6.34
N PRO A 313 -10.00 -6.07 -5.76
CA PRO A 313 -11.12 -5.92 -4.84
C PRO A 313 -12.46 -5.98 -5.59
N ASN A 314 -13.51 -6.42 -4.88
CA ASN A 314 -14.88 -6.09 -5.24
C ASN A 314 -15.20 -4.62 -4.91
N GLU A 315 -16.33 -4.09 -5.36
CA GLU A 315 -16.71 -2.68 -5.17
C GLU A 315 -16.63 -2.21 -3.71
N ASN A 316 -17.08 -3.04 -2.76
CA ASN A 316 -17.04 -2.74 -1.33
C ASN A 316 -15.61 -2.63 -0.81
N SER A 317 -14.76 -3.61 -1.14
CA SER A 317 -13.37 -3.64 -0.70
C SER A 317 -12.54 -2.55 -1.39
N HIS A 318 -12.91 -2.20 -2.63
CA HIS A 318 -12.23 -1.15 -3.39
C HIS A 318 -12.38 0.18 -2.68
N ARG A 319 -13.62 0.57 -2.37
CA ARG A 319 -13.92 1.83 -1.69
C ARG A 319 -13.17 1.92 -0.36
N ILE A 320 -13.26 0.88 0.45
CA ILE A 320 -12.64 0.87 1.78
C ILE A 320 -11.11 0.91 1.70
N LEU A 321 -10.48 0.09 0.84
CA LEU A 321 -9.01 0.10 0.72
C LEU A 321 -8.47 1.43 0.17
N ALA A 322 -9.17 2.04 -0.78
CA ALA A 322 -8.80 3.34 -1.32
C ALA A 322 -9.04 4.48 -0.31
N ASP A 323 -10.26 4.59 0.23
CA ASP A 323 -10.69 5.72 1.06
C ASP A 323 -10.10 5.65 2.47
N ASP A 324 -9.98 4.46 3.07
CA ASP A 324 -9.56 4.31 4.46
C ASP A 324 -8.08 3.94 4.61
N PHE A 325 -7.42 3.42 3.58
CA PHE A 325 -6.01 2.98 3.67
C PHE A 325 -5.10 3.50 2.56
N GLY A 326 -5.59 4.36 1.66
CA GLY A 326 -4.76 5.01 0.66
C GLY A 326 -4.22 4.07 -0.43
N TRP A 327 -4.92 2.97 -0.71
CA TRP A 327 -4.60 2.13 -1.85
C TRP A 327 -4.96 2.85 -3.14
N THR A 328 -4.10 2.73 -4.16
CA THR A 328 -4.26 3.41 -5.44
C THR A 328 -4.56 2.44 -6.56
N VAL A 329 -5.33 2.87 -7.57
CA VAL A 329 -5.52 2.07 -8.79
C VAL A 329 -4.21 2.03 -9.58
N ILE A 330 -3.70 0.82 -9.84
CA ILE A 330 -2.46 0.58 -10.58
C ILE A 330 -2.70 -0.11 -11.93
N GLY A 331 -3.93 -0.58 -12.18
CA GLY A 331 -4.28 -1.26 -13.43
C GLY A 331 -5.75 -1.63 -13.53
N GLN A 332 -6.14 -2.14 -14.68
CA GLN A 332 -7.49 -2.63 -14.97
C GLN A 332 -7.39 -3.86 -15.88
N LEU A 333 -8.17 -4.89 -15.58
CA LEU A 333 -8.37 -6.05 -16.44
C LEU A 333 -9.70 -5.95 -17.16
N ASN A 334 -9.72 -6.39 -18.42
CA ASN A 334 -10.95 -6.68 -19.14
C ASN A 334 -11.13 -8.19 -19.25
N ARG A 335 -12.39 -8.64 -19.19
CA ARG A 335 -12.83 -10.00 -19.46
C ARG A 335 -13.25 -10.12 -20.93
N PHE A 336 -12.79 -11.18 -21.57
CA PHE A 336 -13.28 -11.65 -22.87
C PHE A 336 -14.03 -12.95 -22.68
N GLU A 337 -15.23 -13.02 -23.26
CA GLU A 337 -16.07 -14.22 -23.28
C GLU A 337 -16.02 -14.83 -24.68
N ILE A 338 -15.26 -15.92 -24.82
CA ILE A 338 -15.05 -16.57 -26.11
C ILE A 338 -16.07 -17.70 -26.24
N PRO A 339 -17.08 -17.58 -27.12
CA PRO A 339 -18.16 -18.56 -27.20
C PRO A 339 -17.66 -19.90 -27.76
N LEU A 340 -18.16 -20.98 -27.17
CA LEU A 340 -17.90 -22.36 -27.59
C LEU A 340 -19.19 -23.02 -28.09
N ARG A 341 -19.05 -24.01 -28.97
CA ARG A 341 -20.17 -24.77 -29.54
C ARG A 341 -20.01 -26.27 -29.23
N PRO A 342 -20.16 -26.70 -27.97
CA PRO A 342 -20.07 -28.11 -27.63
C PRO A 342 -21.22 -28.89 -28.28
N ASN A 343 -20.90 -30.04 -28.87
CA ASN A 343 -21.89 -30.97 -29.39
C ASN A 343 -22.70 -31.60 -28.24
N TRP A 344 -23.75 -32.34 -28.58
CA TRP A 344 -24.69 -32.88 -27.59
C TRP A 344 -24.04 -33.89 -26.64
N TRP A 345 -23.11 -34.72 -27.11
CA TRP A 345 -22.34 -35.66 -26.29
C TRP A 345 -21.48 -34.93 -25.26
N ASN A 346 -20.77 -33.88 -25.68
CA ASN A 346 -19.92 -33.08 -24.81
C ASN A 346 -20.76 -32.34 -23.75
N ARG A 347 -21.97 -31.87 -24.09
CA ARG A 347 -22.89 -31.26 -23.11
C ARG A 347 -23.31 -32.24 -22.02
N LEU A 348 -23.37 -33.53 -22.33
CA LEU A 348 -23.69 -34.58 -21.37
C LEU A 348 -22.56 -34.72 -20.34
N ILE A 349 -21.29 -34.58 -20.75
CA ILE A 349 -20.12 -34.65 -19.86
C ILE A 349 -20.25 -33.69 -18.69
N ARG A 350 -20.74 -32.46 -18.94
CA ARG A 350 -20.96 -31.44 -17.91
C ARG A 350 -21.96 -31.84 -16.83
N LYS A 351 -22.93 -32.72 -17.15
CA LYS A 351 -23.98 -33.18 -16.23
C LYS A 351 -23.55 -34.38 -15.39
N MET A 352 -22.39 -34.98 -15.65
CA MET A 352 -21.91 -36.15 -14.92
C MET A 352 -21.31 -35.75 -13.57
N SER A 353 -21.61 -36.52 -12.53
CA SER A 353 -21.02 -36.33 -11.18
C SER A 353 -19.50 -36.52 -11.15
N SER A 354 -18.93 -37.27 -12.09
CA SER A 354 -17.49 -37.53 -12.23
C SER A 354 -16.81 -36.68 -13.31
N LYS A 355 -17.39 -35.54 -13.69
CA LYS A 355 -16.87 -34.68 -14.77
C LYS A 355 -15.40 -34.32 -14.61
N GLU A 356 -14.93 -34.10 -13.38
CA GLU A 356 -13.54 -33.72 -13.09
C GLU A 356 -12.55 -34.80 -13.53
N LYS A 357 -12.84 -36.08 -13.19
CA LYS A 357 -12.03 -37.23 -13.61
C LYS A 357 -12.05 -37.44 -15.14
N GLY A 358 -13.21 -37.22 -15.76
CA GLY A 358 -13.37 -37.33 -17.21
C GLY A 358 -12.62 -36.25 -17.97
N ILE A 359 -12.73 -35.00 -17.51
CA ILE A 359 -12.00 -33.86 -18.06
C ILE A 359 -10.50 -34.06 -17.84
N GLU A 360 -10.06 -34.44 -16.65
CA GLU A 360 -8.66 -34.71 -16.35
C GLU A 360 -8.05 -35.75 -17.32
N LYS A 361 -8.79 -36.83 -17.63
CA LYS A 361 -8.38 -37.85 -18.59
C LYS A 361 -8.26 -37.33 -20.03
N ILE A 362 -9.18 -36.44 -20.45
CA ILE A 362 -9.10 -35.78 -21.77
C ILE A 362 -7.91 -34.81 -21.80
N THR A 363 -7.74 -34.05 -20.73
CA THR A 363 -6.71 -33.02 -20.57
C THR A 363 -5.30 -33.59 -20.53
N LEU A 364 -5.10 -34.81 -20.00
CA LEU A 364 -3.81 -35.51 -20.04
C LEU A 364 -3.20 -35.59 -21.44
N LYS A 365 -4.02 -35.63 -22.51
CA LYS A 365 -3.54 -35.67 -23.90
C LYS A 365 -2.89 -34.36 -24.36
N TYR A 366 -3.24 -33.25 -23.72
CA TYR A 366 -2.80 -31.91 -24.11
C TYR A 366 -1.82 -31.30 -23.10
N LYS A 367 -1.70 -31.89 -21.89
CA LYS A 367 -0.76 -31.46 -20.87
C LYS A 367 0.68 -31.55 -21.37
N THR A 368 1.48 -30.57 -20.99
CA THR A 368 2.93 -30.54 -21.24
C THR A 368 3.71 -30.40 -19.93
N SER A 369 5.05 -30.43 -19.98
CA SER A 369 5.89 -30.26 -18.81
C SER A 369 5.76 -28.86 -18.24
N ASP A 370 5.57 -28.74 -16.92
CA ASP A 370 5.42 -27.46 -16.21
C ASP A 370 6.76 -26.75 -16.01
N THR A 371 7.43 -26.37 -17.10
CA THR A 371 8.75 -25.71 -17.07
C THR A 371 8.68 -24.20 -16.84
N GLY A 372 7.50 -23.66 -16.55
CA GLY A 372 7.25 -22.21 -16.51
C GLY A 372 6.60 -21.69 -17.80
N LEU A 373 5.79 -20.63 -17.68
CA LEU A 373 5.10 -19.96 -18.78
C LEU A 373 5.23 -18.43 -18.60
N PRO A 374 6.30 -17.81 -19.13
CA PRO A 374 6.44 -16.36 -19.18
C PRO A 374 5.17 -15.65 -19.67
N ALA A 375 4.96 -14.43 -19.19
CA ALA A 375 3.82 -13.63 -19.62
C ALA A 375 3.87 -13.26 -21.11
N SER A 376 2.70 -13.07 -21.73
CA SER A 376 2.57 -12.81 -23.17
C SER A 376 2.90 -11.38 -23.60
N TRP A 377 3.01 -10.44 -22.67
CA TRP A 377 3.34 -9.05 -22.97
C TRP A 377 4.86 -8.84 -23.16
N ASN A 378 5.20 -7.83 -23.97
CA ASN A 378 6.58 -7.52 -24.32
C ASN A 378 7.39 -7.11 -23.08
N THR A 379 8.47 -7.85 -22.77
CA THR A 379 9.26 -7.73 -21.53
C THR A 379 10.03 -6.41 -21.39
N GLY A 380 10.03 -5.55 -22.42
CA GLY A 380 10.64 -4.22 -22.38
C GLY A 380 9.70 -3.09 -21.92
N GLU A 381 8.42 -3.16 -22.26
CA GLU A 381 7.44 -2.10 -21.95
C GLU A 381 6.74 -2.34 -20.62
N PHE A 382 6.38 -3.60 -20.36
CA PHE A 382 5.62 -4.01 -19.19
C PHE A 382 6.34 -5.13 -18.43
N GLY A 383 6.20 -5.10 -17.12
CA GLY A 383 6.62 -6.16 -16.22
C GLY A 383 5.44 -7.03 -15.80
N GLY A 384 5.71 -8.04 -14.98
CA GLY A 384 4.71 -9.01 -14.57
C GLY A 384 5.15 -9.87 -13.41
N ILE A 385 4.24 -10.74 -12.96
CA ILE A 385 4.59 -11.83 -12.05
C ILE A 385 5.60 -12.75 -12.76
N LEU A 386 6.65 -13.13 -12.05
CA LEU A 386 7.63 -14.10 -12.51
C LEU A 386 7.01 -15.49 -12.43
N ARG A 387 6.61 -16.00 -13.60
CA ARG A 387 5.88 -17.26 -13.74
C ARG A 387 6.80 -18.44 -14.05
N ASP A 388 7.75 -18.66 -13.14
CA ASP A 388 8.69 -19.78 -13.20
C ASP A 388 8.02 -21.12 -12.80
N ALA A 389 8.82 -22.19 -12.77
CA ALA A 389 8.34 -23.51 -12.38
C ALA A 389 7.83 -23.54 -10.93
N GLY A 390 8.40 -22.71 -10.03
CA GLY A 390 7.96 -22.59 -8.64
C GLY A 390 6.56 -21.99 -8.56
N TYR A 391 6.33 -20.89 -9.26
CA TYR A 391 5.02 -20.23 -9.33
C TYR A 391 3.94 -21.17 -9.86
N PHE A 392 4.17 -21.85 -10.99
CA PHE A 392 3.15 -22.75 -11.53
C PHE A 392 2.98 -24.03 -10.75
N SER A 393 4.03 -24.55 -10.12
CA SER A 393 3.88 -25.67 -9.18
C SER A 393 2.97 -25.28 -8.01
N TYR A 394 3.14 -24.07 -7.48
CA TYR A 394 2.23 -23.50 -6.48
C TYR A 394 0.79 -23.44 -7.01
N LYS A 395 0.56 -22.84 -8.18
CA LYS A 395 -0.79 -22.65 -8.76
C LYS A 395 -1.55 -23.95 -9.04
N LYS A 396 -0.92 -25.12 -9.01
CA LYS A 396 -1.63 -26.42 -9.12
C LYS A 396 -2.67 -26.63 -8.02
N TYR A 397 -2.53 -25.98 -6.86
CA TYR A 397 -3.49 -26.13 -5.76
C TYR A 397 -4.92 -25.81 -6.16
N ASN A 398 -5.10 -24.90 -7.13
CA ASN A 398 -6.40 -24.46 -7.61
C ASN A 398 -6.81 -25.14 -8.93
N GLY A 399 -6.12 -26.19 -9.37
CA GLY A 399 -6.45 -26.94 -10.59
C GLY A 399 -5.89 -26.36 -11.88
N GLY A 400 -4.87 -25.49 -11.79
CA GLY A 400 -4.14 -24.96 -12.94
C GLY A 400 -3.25 -25.98 -13.64
N PHE A 401 -3.14 -25.90 -14.97
CA PHE A 401 -2.23 -26.72 -15.79
C PHE A 401 -1.90 -26.03 -17.12
N VAL A 402 -0.80 -26.44 -17.75
CA VAL A 402 -0.37 -25.93 -19.07
C VAL A 402 -0.76 -26.93 -20.18
N VAL A 403 -1.29 -26.42 -21.29
CA VAL A 403 -1.59 -27.19 -22.50
C VAL A 403 -0.86 -26.62 -23.72
N LYS A 404 -0.60 -27.49 -24.70
CA LYS A 404 -0.15 -27.07 -26.03
C LYS A 404 -1.31 -26.42 -26.80
N ALA A 405 -1.04 -25.26 -27.38
CA ALA A 405 -1.94 -24.53 -28.27
C ALA A 405 -1.09 -23.90 -29.37
N GLU A 406 -0.70 -24.69 -30.37
CA GLU A 406 0.38 -24.35 -31.30
C GLU A 406 0.10 -23.04 -32.07
N PRO A 407 1.15 -22.22 -32.30
CA PRO A 407 2.56 -22.47 -31.97
C PRO A 407 2.95 -22.17 -30.51
N GLY A 408 1.97 -21.83 -29.67
CA GLY A 408 2.15 -21.41 -28.30
C GLY A 408 1.82 -22.46 -27.22
N LEU A 409 1.83 -21.97 -26.00
CA LEU A 409 1.39 -22.68 -24.80
C LEU A 409 0.33 -21.84 -24.07
N ALA A 410 -0.61 -22.51 -23.41
CA ALA A 410 -1.66 -21.87 -22.65
C ALA A 410 -1.74 -22.42 -21.23
N TRP A 411 -1.85 -21.56 -20.23
CA TRP A 411 -2.22 -21.97 -18.89
C TRP A 411 -3.74 -21.91 -18.74
N MET A 412 -4.32 -22.96 -18.17
CA MET A 412 -5.76 -23.10 -18.02
C MET A 412 -6.14 -23.56 -16.61
N ASN A 413 -7.36 -23.22 -16.18
CA ASN A 413 -7.93 -23.69 -14.92
C ASN A 413 -9.39 -24.16 -15.13
N LEU A 414 -9.69 -25.36 -14.62
CA LEU A 414 -10.99 -26.03 -14.78
C LEU A 414 -11.98 -25.79 -13.65
N ASN A 415 -11.51 -25.40 -12.47
CA ASN A 415 -12.34 -25.35 -11.27
C ASN A 415 -13.38 -24.23 -11.28
N ARG A 416 -13.38 -23.34 -12.29
CA ARG A 416 -14.20 -22.11 -12.32
C ARG A 416 -14.82 -21.73 -13.67
N GLY A 417 -15.15 -22.72 -14.50
CA GLY A 417 -15.81 -22.47 -15.79
C GLY A 417 -14.81 -22.15 -16.90
N CYS A 418 -13.80 -23.01 -17.02
CA CYS A 418 -12.83 -23.02 -18.11
C CYS A 418 -12.15 -21.67 -18.33
N TRP A 419 -11.22 -21.38 -17.44
CA TRP A 419 -10.42 -20.16 -17.47
C TRP A 419 -9.19 -20.39 -18.34
N LEU A 420 -8.97 -19.48 -19.28
CA LEU A 420 -7.67 -19.24 -19.87
C LEU A 420 -6.95 -18.26 -18.93
N GLY A 421 -5.82 -18.65 -18.35
CA GLY A 421 -5.04 -17.76 -17.50
C GLY A 421 -3.99 -16.98 -18.26
N GLU A 422 -3.33 -17.62 -19.22
CA GLU A 422 -2.34 -17.00 -20.10
C GLU A 422 -2.28 -17.77 -21.42
N LEU A 423 -1.92 -17.07 -22.50
CA LEU A 423 -1.67 -17.64 -23.81
C LEU A 423 -0.41 -17.01 -24.43
N GLN A 424 0.62 -17.83 -24.64
CA GLN A 424 1.86 -17.39 -25.29
C GLN A 424 1.73 -17.42 -26.80
N VAL A 425 1.50 -16.24 -27.38
CA VAL A 425 1.51 -16.03 -28.83
C VAL A 425 2.22 -14.72 -29.12
N LYS A 426 2.98 -14.67 -30.22
CA LYS A 426 3.80 -13.52 -30.60
C LYS A 426 3.11 -12.62 -31.61
N THR A 427 2.14 -13.15 -32.34
CA THR A 427 1.44 -12.43 -33.40
C THR A 427 -0.06 -12.71 -33.38
N GLU A 428 -0.83 -11.83 -34.01
CA GLU A 428 -2.28 -11.97 -34.14
C GLU A 428 -2.71 -13.23 -34.94
N PRO A 429 -2.02 -13.64 -36.02
CA PRO A 429 -2.28 -14.94 -36.65
C PRO A 429 -2.09 -16.13 -35.70
N GLU A 430 -1.00 -16.15 -34.93
CA GLU A 430 -0.74 -17.21 -33.94
C GLU A 430 -1.84 -17.28 -32.88
N LEU A 431 -2.34 -16.11 -32.42
CA LEU A 431 -3.49 -16.05 -31.52
C LEU A 431 -4.70 -16.78 -32.10
N LYS A 432 -5.01 -16.55 -33.38
CA LYS A 432 -6.17 -17.16 -34.04
C LYS A 432 -6.05 -18.68 -34.12
N GLU A 433 -4.87 -19.18 -34.47
CA GLU A 433 -4.56 -20.62 -34.54
C GLU A 433 -4.63 -21.29 -33.16
N ALA A 434 -3.99 -20.69 -32.16
CA ALA A 434 -3.99 -21.19 -30.79
C ALA A 434 -5.41 -21.18 -30.20
N LEU A 435 -6.18 -20.11 -30.41
CA LEU A 435 -7.59 -20.05 -29.97
C LEU A 435 -8.47 -21.09 -30.66
N GLN A 436 -8.20 -21.45 -31.91
CA GLN A 436 -8.96 -22.51 -32.58
C GLN A 436 -8.73 -23.86 -31.89
N GLN A 437 -7.49 -24.19 -31.54
CA GLN A 437 -7.15 -25.40 -30.79
C GLN A 437 -7.75 -25.37 -29.39
N LEU A 438 -7.61 -24.27 -28.66
CA LEU A 438 -8.18 -24.11 -27.33
C LEU A 438 -9.71 -24.25 -27.36
N LYS A 439 -10.40 -23.69 -28.36
CA LYS A 439 -11.85 -23.89 -28.52
C LYS A 439 -12.21 -25.34 -28.74
N ALA A 440 -11.43 -26.10 -29.51
CA ALA A 440 -11.67 -27.53 -29.72
C ALA A 440 -11.48 -28.33 -28.42
N ILE A 441 -10.38 -28.06 -27.69
CA ILE A 441 -10.08 -28.69 -26.40
C ILE A 441 -11.20 -28.40 -25.39
N THR A 442 -11.55 -27.14 -25.22
CA THR A 442 -12.53 -26.69 -24.22
C THR A 442 -13.96 -27.10 -24.56
N SER A 443 -14.32 -27.09 -25.85
CA SER A 443 -15.62 -27.62 -26.30
C SER A 443 -15.75 -29.12 -26.06
N SER A 444 -14.64 -29.87 -26.03
CA SER A 444 -14.64 -31.30 -25.68
C SER A 444 -15.00 -31.56 -24.21
N TRP A 445 -14.84 -30.55 -23.35
CA TRP A 445 -15.24 -30.61 -21.94
C TRP A 445 -16.72 -30.30 -21.69
N GLY A 446 -17.45 -29.91 -22.74
CA GLY A 446 -18.86 -29.53 -22.64
C GLY A 446 -19.09 -28.07 -22.22
N GLU A 447 -18.02 -27.28 -22.17
CA GLU A 447 -18.07 -25.88 -21.78
C GLU A 447 -18.68 -25.01 -22.89
N LYS A 448 -19.40 -23.97 -22.48
CA LYS A 448 -20.13 -23.08 -23.41
C LYS A 448 -19.33 -21.83 -23.75
N GLN A 449 -18.32 -21.51 -22.95
CA GLN A 449 -17.47 -20.36 -23.13
C GLN A 449 -16.09 -20.62 -22.54
N LEU A 450 -15.10 -19.92 -23.07
CA LEU A 450 -13.75 -19.80 -22.52
C LEU A 450 -13.61 -18.37 -22.00
N LEU A 451 -13.28 -18.22 -20.72
CA LEU A 451 -13.13 -16.92 -20.07
C LEU A 451 -11.65 -16.53 -20.03
N PHE A 452 -11.34 -15.31 -20.46
CA PHE A 452 -9.98 -14.77 -20.39
C PHE A 452 -10.00 -13.37 -19.79
N HIS A 453 -9.22 -13.15 -18.72
CA HIS A 453 -9.04 -11.82 -18.14
C HIS A 453 -7.60 -11.38 -18.34
N ILE A 454 -7.42 -10.18 -18.88
CA ILE A 454 -6.10 -9.64 -19.14
C ILE A 454 -6.08 -8.13 -18.98
N SER A 455 -4.94 -7.62 -18.53
CA SER A 455 -4.73 -6.19 -18.35
C SER A 455 -4.87 -5.42 -19.66
N THR A 456 -5.48 -4.24 -19.56
CA THR A 456 -5.62 -3.30 -20.67
C THR A 456 -4.25 -2.80 -21.16
N GLY A 457 -4.17 -2.54 -22.46
CA GLY A 457 -2.96 -2.02 -23.13
C GLY A 457 -1.92 -3.08 -23.50
N THR A 458 -2.17 -4.36 -23.24
CA THR A 458 -1.32 -5.45 -23.72
C THR A 458 -1.65 -5.81 -25.18
N ASN A 459 -0.68 -6.35 -25.93
CA ASN A 459 -0.89 -6.80 -27.31
C ASN A 459 -2.03 -7.82 -27.40
N LEU A 460 -2.04 -8.80 -26.48
CA LEU A 460 -3.04 -9.85 -26.45
C LEU A 460 -4.45 -9.30 -26.16
N HIS A 461 -4.57 -8.29 -25.29
CA HIS A 461 -5.82 -7.55 -25.08
C HIS A 461 -6.29 -6.86 -26.37
N THR A 462 -5.39 -6.18 -27.09
CA THR A 462 -5.73 -5.50 -28.36
C THR A 462 -6.19 -6.49 -29.43
N TRP A 463 -5.47 -7.60 -29.61
CA TRP A 463 -5.82 -8.60 -30.63
C TRP A 463 -7.15 -9.31 -30.33
N LEU A 464 -7.42 -9.61 -29.05
CA LEU A 464 -8.72 -10.15 -28.63
C LEU A 464 -9.85 -9.13 -28.85
N GLY A 465 -9.61 -7.85 -28.57
CA GLY A 465 -10.56 -6.76 -28.78
C GLY A 465 -11.03 -6.58 -30.22
N LYS A 466 -10.25 -7.05 -31.20
CA LYS A 466 -10.66 -7.08 -32.62
C LYS A 466 -11.72 -8.14 -32.93
N GLN A 467 -11.80 -9.20 -32.12
CA GLN A 467 -12.67 -10.36 -32.35
C GLN A 467 -13.80 -10.47 -31.34
N TYR A 468 -13.60 -9.96 -30.12
CA TYR A 468 -14.50 -10.11 -28.99
C TYR A 468 -14.66 -8.79 -28.26
N GLN A 469 -15.89 -8.48 -27.85
CA GLN A 469 -16.16 -7.28 -27.07
C GLN A 469 -15.50 -7.39 -25.69
N PRO A 470 -14.63 -6.44 -25.30
CA PRO A 470 -14.06 -6.43 -23.96
C PRO A 470 -15.10 -5.97 -22.94
N LEU A 471 -15.23 -6.72 -21.84
CA LEU A 471 -16.06 -6.36 -20.70
C LEU A 471 -15.17 -5.89 -19.54
N SER A 472 -15.54 -4.82 -18.84
CA SER A 472 -14.80 -4.42 -17.64
C SER A 472 -14.83 -5.52 -16.59
N SER A 473 -13.69 -5.79 -15.97
CA SER A 473 -13.55 -6.81 -14.93
C SER A 473 -12.86 -6.21 -13.70
N PHE A 474 -11.70 -6.70 -13.31
CA PHE A 474 -11.08 -6.35 -12.04
C PHE A 474 -10.27 -5.06 -12.15
N PRO A 475 -10.57 -4.03 -11.33
CA PRO A 475 -9.58 -3.01 -11.03
C PRO A 475 -8.43 -3.67 -10.23
N VAL A 476 -7.22 -3.18 -10.42
CA VAL A 476 -6.06 -3.58 -9.64
C VAL A 476 -5.72 -2.46 -8.69
N LEU A 477 -5.86 -2.70 -7.39
CA LEU A 477 -5.39 -1.79 -6.37
C LEU A 477 -4.01 -2.19 -5.87
N GLY A 478 -3.22 -1.18 -5.53
CA GLY A 478 -1.87 -1.33 -5.03
C GLY A 478 -1.57 -0.42 -3.84
N PHE A 479 -0.73 -0.91 -2.94
CA PHE A 479 -0.18 -0.17 -1.81
C PHE A 479 1.33 -0.37 -1.72
N SER A 480 2.09 0.71 -1.94
CA SER A 480 3.55 0.65 -1.95
C SER A 480 4.13 0.52 -0.55
N LEU A 481 5.05 -0.43 -0.39
CA LEU A 481 5.86 -0.62 0.81
C LEU A 481 7.31 -0.17 0.60
N GLY A 482 7.55 0.67 -0.42
CA GLY A 482 8.89 1.14 -0.79
C GLY A 482 9.56 0.29 -1.87
N GLY A 483 8.78 -0.34 -2.75
CA GLY A 483 9.25 -0.92 -4.00
C GLY A 483 9.74 0.14 -4.99
N SER A 484 10.68 -0.26 -5.86
CA SER A 484 11.26 0.59 -6.91
C SER A 484 10.67 0.31 -8.29
N ILE A 485 9.91 -0.78 -8.43
CA ILE A 485 9.17 -1.12 -9.65
C ILE A 485 7.92 -0.22 -9.75
N PRO A 486 7.75 0.55 -10.84
CA PRO A 486 6.56 1.40 -11.05
C PRO A 486 5.31 0.53 -11.21
N PRO A 487 4.30 0.64 -10.32
CA PRO A 487 3.18 -0.29 -10.32
C PRO A 487 2.32 -0.31 -11.59
N GLU A 488 2.16 0.84 -12.23
CA GLU A 488 1.42 1.01 -13.47
C GLU A 488 2.04 0.30 -14.69
N LYS A 489 3.31 -0.11 -14.56
CA LYS A 489 4.01 -0.90 -15.58
C LYS A 489 3.84 -2.40 -15.41
N ILE A 490 3.22 -2.85 -14.33
CA ILE A 490 2.99 -4.27 -14.07
C ILE A 490 1.63 -4.69 -14.60
N LYS A 491 1.64 -5.74 -15.42
CA LYS A 491 0.43 -6.30 -16.02
C LYS A 491 0.14 -7.66 -15.41
N PHE A 492 -1.14 -7.98 -15.42
CA PHE A 492 -1.69 -9.20 -14.86
C PHE A 492 -2.60 -9.86 -15.89
N SER A 493 -2.69 -11.19 -15.80
CA SER A 493 -3.75 -11.96 -16.42
C SER A 493 -4.41 -12.87 -15.38
N LEU A 494 -5.43 -13.62 -15.79
CA LEU A 494 -6.16 -14.50 -14.89
C LEU A 494 -5.28 -15.60 -14.25
N ALA A 495 -4.10 -15.89 -14.82
CA ALA A 495 -3.08 -16.73 -14.19
C ALA A 495 -2.55 -16.16 -12.86
N ASP A 496 -2.60 -14.83 -12.67
CA ASP A 496 -2.02 -14.15 -11.51
C ASP A 496 -2.99 -13.93 -10.36
N ILE A 497 -4.22 -14.43 -10.49
CA ILE A 497 -5.31 -14.15 -9.56
C ILE A 497 -5.55 -15.35 -8.64
N ASP A 498 -5.45 -15.13 -7.33
CA ASP A 498 -5.81 -16.09 -6.28
C ASP A 498 -7.03 -15.70 -5.41
N ILE A 499 -7.85 -14.74 -5.89
CA ILE A 499 -9.13 -14.38 -5.23
C ILE A 499 -10.22 -15.41 -5.54
N PHE A 500 -11.25 -15.51 -4.69
CA PHE A 500 -12.33 -16.51 -4.76
C PHE A 500 -13.22 -16.46 -6.01
#